data_AF-A0A931ZU49-F1
#
_entry.id   AF-A0A931ZU49-F1
#
_cell.length_a   1.000
_cell.length_b   1.000
_cell.length_c   1.000
_cell.angle_alpha   90.00
_cell.angle_beta   90.00
_cell.angle_gamma   90.00
#
_symmetry.space_group_name_H-M   'P 1'
#
loop_
_entity.id
_entity.type
_entity.pdbx_description
1 polymer ?
#
loop_
_entity_poly.entity_id
_entity_poly.type
_entity_poly.pdbx_seq_one_letter_code
_entity_poly.pdbx_strand_id
1 'polypeptide(L)'
;AERLDRGYEAFAECRARISLRPSEYLKRFYYDAVNFDHAALRLAVAFAGVDHVLAGSDYPHQIGSIERMFASIRGLDLPASDTAKVLGGNAARLLGLTESGTPS
;
A
#
# COMPACT_ATOMS: atom_id res chain seq x y z
N ALA A 1 5.32 -0.40 12.71
CA ALA A 1 6.05 0.84 13.02
C ALA A 1 6.48 0.93 14.50
N GLU A 2 6.94 -0.19 15.09
CA GLU A 2 7.18 -0.30 16.54
C GLU A 2 8.19 0.75 17.06
N ARG A 3 9.29 0.97 16.33
CA ARG A 3 10.35 1.89 16.77
C ARG A 3 9.86 3.34 16.90
N LEU A 4 8.94 3.75 16.02
CA LEU A 4 8.34 5.08 16.06
C LEU A 4 7.33 5.20 17.20
N ASP A 5 6.51 4.16 17.42
CA ASP A 5 5.54 4.14 18.51
C ASP A 5 6.22 4.16 19.88
N ARG A 6 7.32 3.40 20.06
CA ARG A 6 8.12 3.46 21.28
C ARG A 6 8.79 4.81 21.48
N GLY A 7 9.23 5.47 20.40
CA GLY A 7 9.73 6.83 20.48
C GLY A 7 8.65 7.80 20.97
N TYR A 8 7.44 7.69 20.41
CA TYR A 8 6.27 8.46 20.81
C TYR A 8 5.92 8.28 22.30
N GLU A 9 6.00 7.06 22.82
CA GLU A 9 5.72 6.74 24.23
C GLU A 9 6.86 7.22 25.15
N ALA A 10 8.12 6.97 24.80
CA ALA A 10 9.28 7.23 25.65
C ALA A 10 9.70 8.71 25.70
N PHE A 11 9.58 9.46 24.60
CA PHE A 11 10.11 10.82 24.48
C PHE A 11 9.00 11.84 24.23
N ALA A 12 8.88 12.85 25.09
CA ALA A 12 7.83 13.87 25.00
C ALA A 12 7.94 14.70 23.71
N GLU A 13 9.17 14.90 23.22
CA GLU A 13 9.51 15.59 21.99
C GLU A 13 8.91 14.89 20.77
N CYS A 14 8.86 13.55 20.76
CA CYS A 14 8.29 12.76 19.68
C CYS A 14 6.77 12.90 19.55
N ARG A 15 6.08 13.43 20.57
CA ARG A 15 4.63 13.68 20.57
C ARG A 15 4.26 15.15 20.69
N ALA A 16 5.22 16.06 20.53
CA ALA A 16 4.99 17.50 20.64
C ALA A 16 4.03 18.07 19.56
N ARG A 17 3.88 17.38 18.42
CA ARG A 17 3.09 17.84 17.26
C ARG A 17 2.03 16.86 16.76
N ILE A 18 1.92 15.68 17.37
CA ILE A 18 0.99 14.64 16.96
C ILE A 18 0.28 14.06 18.17
N SER A 19 -1.02 13.77 18.03
CA SER A 19 -1.90 13.33 19.12
C SER A 19 -2.13 11.81 19.15
N LEU A 20 -1.79 11.10 18.07
CA LEU A 20 -1.89 9.65 17.98
C LEU A 20 -0.50 9.03 17.81
N ARG A 21 -0.41 7.71 18.01
CA ARG A 21 0.82 6.97 17.71
C ARG A 21 1.16 7.07 16.22
N PRO A 22 2.44 7.16 15.82
CA PRO A 22 2.84 7.17 14.41
C PRO A 22 2.21 6.05 13.56
N SER A 23 2.07 4.84 14.11
CA SER A 23 1.39 3.74 13.42
C SER A 23 -0.06 4.04 13.01
N GLU A 24 -0.79 4.83 13.78
CA GLU A 24 -2.18 5.23 13.48
C GLU A 24 -2.27 6.19 12.29
N TYR A 25 -1.23 6.99 12.04
CA TYR A 25 -1.15 7.83 10.86
C TYR A 25 -0.65 7.06 9.64
N LEU A 26 0.36 6.20 9.82
CA LEU A 26 0.95 5.42 8.74
C LEU A 26 -0.08 4.48 8.09
N LYS A 27 -1.03 3.94 8.86
CA LYS A 27 -2.16 3.16 8.31
C LYS A 27 -3.11 3.96 7.40
N ARG A 28 -2.99 5.29 7.37
CA ARG A 28 -3.82 6.17 6.50
C ARG A 28 -3.15 6.46 5.16
N PHE A 29 -1.87 6.15 5.03
CA PHE A 29 -1.12 6.37 3.80
C PHE A 29 -1.43 5.28 2.78
N TYR A 30 -1.05 5.54 1.52
CA TYR A 30 -1.05 4.53 0.47
C TYR A 30 0.38 4.10 0.19
N TYR A 31 0.55 2.82 -0.07
CA TYR A 31 1.83 2.18 -0.36
C TYR A 31 1.75 1.51 -1.73
N ASP A 32 2.70 1.74 -2.62
CA ASP A 32 2.73 1.05 -3.91
C ASP A 32 3.45 -0.30 -3.85
N ALA A 33 3.33 -1.08 -4.93
CA ALA A 33 3.91 -2.40 -5.07
C ALA A 33 5.29 -2.41 -5.78
N VAL A 34 6.00 -1.28 -5.87
CA VAL A 34 7.34 -1.16 -6.48
C VAL A 34 8.43 -1.75 -5.57
N ASN A 35 8.21 -2.98 -5.15
CA ASN A 35 9.18 -3.79 -4.42
C ASN A 35 9.24 -5.22 -4.97
N PHE A 36 8.14 -5.69 -5.59
CA PHE A 36 7.97 -6.99 -6.25
C PHE A 36 8.25 -8.26 -5.41
N ASP A 37 8.82 -8.13 -4.21
CA ASP A 37 9.00 -9.21 -3.25
C ASP A 37 7.69 -9.52 -2.50
N HIS A 38 7.30 -10.80 -2.49
CA HIS A 38 6.03 -11.22 -1.90
C HIS A 38 5.99 -11.02 -0.38
N ALA A 39 7.11 -11.22 0.34
CA ALA A 39 7.12 -11.11 1.79
C ALA A 39 6.94 -9.64 2.23
N ALA A 40 7.61 -8.72 1.55
CA ALA A 40 7.44 -7.29 1.76
C ALA A 40 6.02 -6.81 1.44
N LEU A 41 5.42 -7.29 0.34
CA LEU A 41 4.05 -6.93 -0.02
C LEU A 41 3.02 -7.51 0.97
N ARG A 42 3.20 -8.76 1.42
CA ARG A 42 2.36 -9.34 2.48
C ARG A 42 2.46 -8.53 3.78
N LEU A 43 3.67 -8.07 4.13
CA LEU A 43 3.87 -7.19 5.28
C LEU A 43 3.15 -5.84 5.09
N ALA A 44 3.24 -5.24 3.90
CA ALA A 44 2.56 -3.99 3.60
C ALA A 44 1.03 -4.14 3.74
N VAL A 45 0.45 -5.21 3.18
CA VAL A 45 -0.98 -5.52 3.31
C VAL A 45 -1.36 -5.76 4.77
N ALA A 46 -0.57 -6.54 5.52
CA ALA A 46 -0.84 -6.81 6.93
C ALA A 46 -0.73 -5.56 7.82
N PHE A 47 0.17 -4.62 7.47
CA PHE A 47 0.40 -3.41 8.23
C PHE A 47 -0.61 -2.30 7.92
N ALA A 48 -0.79 -1.98 6.63
CA ALA A 48 -1.60 -0.85 6.16
C ALA A 48 -3.06 -1.23 5.87
N GLY A 49 -3.33 -2.52 5.64
CA GLY A 49 -4.62 -3.00 5.13
C GLY A 49 -4.66 -3.01 3.61
N VAL A 50 -5.43 -3.94 3.05
CA VAL A 50 -5.52 -4.15 1.60
C VAL A 50 -6.02 -2.94 0.84
N ASP A 51 -6.88 -2.11 1.45
CA ASP A 51 -7.44 -0.90 0.84
C ASP A 51 -6.41 0.24 0.68
N HIS A 52 -5.21 0.07 1.24
CA HIS A 52 -4.12 1.06 1.28
C HIS A 52 -2.89 0.63 0.48
N VAL A 53 -2.96 -0.49 -0.26
CA VAL A 53 -1.89 -0.92 -1.17
C VAL A 53 -2.29 -0.69 -2.62
N LEU A 54 -1.38 -0.12 -3.42
CA LEU A 54 -1.59 0.26 -4.81
C LEU A 54 -0.66 -0.55 -5.73
N ALA A 55 -1.13 -0.86 -6.93
CA ALA A 55 -0.24 -1.31 -8.00
C ALA A 55 0.74 -0.18 -8.40
N GLY A 56 2.02 -0.54 -8.51
CA GLY A 56 3.06 0.36 -8.98
C GLY A 56 4.14 -0.45 -9.71
N SER A 57 4.48 -0.02 -10.92
CA SER A 57 5.46 -0.72 -11.78
C SER A 57 6.79 0.02 -11.91
N ASP A 58 6.81 1.32 -11.57
CA ASP A 58 7.94 2.22 -11.80
C ASP A 58 8.37 2.34 -13.28
N TYR A 59 7.47 2.08 -14.22
CA TYR A 59 7.72 2.34 -15.63
C TYR A 59 7.86 3.86 -15.90
N PRO A 60 8.82 4.31 -16.75
CA PRO A 60 9.74 3.53 -17.59
C PRO A 60 11.15 3.33 -17.01
N HIS A 61 11.34 3.39 -15.69
CA HIS A 61 12.68 3.28 -15.10
C HIS A 61 13.30 1.89 -15.33
N GLN A 62 14.64 1.84 -15.34
CA GLN A 62 15.42 0.65 -15.66
C GLN A 62 15.16 -0.54 -14.71
N ILE A 63 14.80 -0.27 -13.47
CA ILE A 63 14.48 -1.29 -12.46
C ILE A 63 12.96 -1.52 -12.29
N GLY A 64 12.14 -0.78 -13.03
CA GLY A 64 10.69 -0.95 -13.07
C GLY A 64 10.28 -2.16 -13.92
N SER A 65 9.09 -2.71 -13.65
CA SER A 65 8.54 -3.83 -14.41
C SER A 65 7.03 -4.00 -14.21
N ILE A 66 6.27 -3.84 -15.30
CA ILE A 66 4.82 -4.10 -15.33
C ILE A 66 4.54 -5.59 -15.08
N GLU A 67 5.35 -6.48 -15.68
CA GLU A 67 5.19 -7.93 -15.51
C GLU A 67 5.40 -8.36 -14.05
N ARG A 68 6.48 -7.89 -13.41
CA ARG A 68 6.77 -8.22 -12.01
C ARG A 68 5.74 -7.61 -11.06
N MET A 69 5.22 -6.43 -11.34
CA MET A 69 4.10 -5.85 -10.60
C MET A 69 2.89 -6.79 -10.61
N PHE A 70 2.45 -7.24 -11.79
CA PHE A 70 1.31 -8.17 -11.88
C PHE A 70 1.58 -9.52 -11.22
N ALA A 71 2.76 -10.11 -11.48
CA ALA A 71 3.13 -11.40 -10.91
C ALA A 71 3.18 -11.36 -9.38
N SER A 72 3.79 -10.31 -8.81
CA SER A 72 3.94 -10.17 -7.36
C SER A 72 2.62 -9.96 -6.64
N ILE A 73 1.71 -9.13 -7.18
CA ILE A 73 0.38 -8.88 -6.60
C ILE A 73 -0.49 -10.14 -6.68
N ARG A 74 -0.46 -10.87 -7.81
CA ARG A 74 -1.21 -12.13 -7.97
C ARG A 74 -0.66 -13.25 -7.08
N GLY A 75 0.63 -13.24 -6.79
CA GLY A 75 1.30 -14.19 -5.89
C GLY A 75 1.08 -13.95 -4.38
N LEU A 76 0.25 -12.98 -4.00
CA LEU A 76 -0.10 -12.73 -2.59
C LEU A 76 -1.20 -13.68 -2.08
N ASP A 77 -1.85 -14.46 -2.94
CA ASP A 77 -2.95 -15.37 -2.59
C ASP A 77 -4.09 -14.67 -1.83
N LEU A 78 -4.37 -13.42 -2.18
CA LEU A 78 -5.50 -12.67 -1.65
C LEU A 78 -6.81 -13.14 -2.30
N PRO A 79 -7.97 -12.93 -1.65
CA PRO A 79 -9.27 -13.06 -2.31
C PRO A 79 -9.30 -12.25 -3.62
N ALA A 80 -10.01 -12.75 -4.64
CA ALA A 80 -10.07 -12.08 -5.95
C ALA A 80 -10.53 -10.61 -5.85
N SER A 81 -11.49 -10.32 -4.95
CA SER A 81 -11.94 -8.95 -4.67
C SER A 81 -10.82 -8.05 -4.15
N ASP A 82 -9.95 -8.60 -3.32
CA ASP A 82 -8.84 -7.89 -2.69
C ASP A 82 -7.68 -7.69 -3.67
N THR A 83 -7.39 -8.69 -4.50
CA THR A 83 -6.46 -8.52 -5.64
C THR A 83 -6.94 -7.42 -6.59
N ALA A 84 -8.23 -7.35 -6.90
CA ALA A 84 -8.80 -6.31 -7.77
C ALA A 84 -8.66 -4.89 -7.16
N LYS A 85 -8.81 -4.76 -5.85
CA LYS A 85 -8.55 -3.49 -5.14
C LYS A 85 -7.11 -3.04 -5.33
N VAL A 86 -6.14 -3.92 -5.08
CA VAL A 86 -4.71 -3.58 -5.20
C VAL A 86 -4.33 -3.27 -6.65
N LEU A 87 -4.85 -4.03 -7.62
CA LEU A 87 -4.54 -3.85 -9.04
C LEU A 87 -5.09 -2.56 -9.65
N GLY A 88 -6.13 -1.96 -9.06
CA GLY A 88 -6.66 -0.70 -9.59
C GLY A 88 -7.77 -0.06 -8.78
N GLY A 89 -8.59 -0.85 -8.05
CA GLY A 89 -9.74 -0.30 -7.31
C GLY A 89 -9.37 0.75 -6.26
N ASN A 90 -8.25 0.56 -5.56
CA ASN A 90 -7.75 1.53 -4.58
C ASN A 90 -7.27 2.83 -5.24
N ALA A 91 -6.57 2.72 -6.37
CA ALA A 91 -6.11 3.89 -7.13
C ALA A 91 -7.30 4.66 -7.71
N ALA A 92 -8.30 3.95 -8.26
CA ALA A 92 -9.54 4.56 -8.73
C ALA A 92 -10.27 5.32 -7.62
N ARG A 93 -10.43 4.70 -6.44
CA ARG A 93 -11.03 5.35 -5.27
C ARG A 93 -10.23 6.57 -4.78
N LEU A 94 -8.91 6.46 -4.73
CA LEU A 94 -8.01 7.54 -4.28
C LEU A 94 -8.06 8.75 -5.24
N LEU A 95 -8.05 8.48 -6.54
CA LEU A 95 -7.99 9.50 -7.59
C LEU A 95 -9.37 9.99 -8.03
N GLY A 96 -10.45 9.43 -7.47
CA GLY A 96 -11.83 9.79 -7.84
C GLY A 96 -12.20 9.38 -9.27
N LEU A 97 -11.60 8.30 -9.79
CA LEU A 97 -11.92 7.79 -11.12
C LEU A 97 -13.25 7.04 -11.07
N THR A 98 -14.26 7.57 -11.76
CA THR A 98 -15.50 6.84 -12.03
C THR A 98 -15.22 5.77 -13.07
N GLU A 99 -15.77 4.56 -12.92
CA GLU A 99 -15.73 3.56 -13.99
C GLU A 99 -16.38 4.16 -15.25
N SER A 100 -15.54 4.56 -16.21
CA SER A 100 -15.99 4.88 -17.55
C SER A 100 -16.27 3.55 -18.25
N GLY A 101 -17.49 3.04 -18.12
CA GLY A 101 -18.11 2.08 -19.03
C GLY A 101 -17.36 0.76 -19.27
N THR A 102 -18.02 -0.34 -18.92
CA THR A 102 -17.69 -1.71 -19.32
C THR A 102 -17.12 -1.82 -20.75
N PRO A 103 -15.94 -2.44 -20.97
CA PRO A 103 -15.64 -3.01 -22.27
C PRO A 103 -16.58 -4.22 -22.45
N SER A 104 -17.35 -4.19 -23.53
CA SER A 104 -18.18 -5.30 -24.01
C SER A 104 -17.34 -6.52 -24.39
#